data_AF-A0A3N5VKE8-F1
#
_entry.id   AF-A0A3N5VKE8-F1
#
_cell.length_a   1.000
_cell.length_b   1.000
_cell.length_c   1.000
_cell.angle_alpha   90.00
_cell.angle_beta   90.00
_cell.angle_gamma   90.00
#
_symmetry.space_group_name_H-M   'P 1'
#
loop_
_entity.id
_entity.type
_entity.pdbx_description
1 polymer ?
#
loop_
_entity_poly.entity_id
_entity_poly.type
_entity_poly.pdbx_seq_one_letter_code
_entity_poly.pdbx_strand_id
1 'polypeptide(L)'
;MDWKHWIIVLLVVFTAGWMIFDGIRALIVGDYVTPKNGEYAGQLGAWSNVVKAVGIEPRSTLMKSIFVMYGLITLVIAVCFLLGVAWARTALMIVCILGLWFLPIGTVTNLVALILLFFGRS
;
A
#
# COMPACT_ATOMS: atom_id res chain seq x y z
N MET A 1 -18.59 -7.39 13.93
CA MET A 1 -17.88 -7.10 12.66
C MET A 1 -18.12 -8.26 11.70
N ASP A 2 -18.56 -7.97 10.48
CA ASP A 2 -18.81 -8.96 9.43
C ASP A 2 -17.48 -9.47 8.82
N TRP A 3 -17.47 -10.65 8.19
CA TRP A 3 -16.30 -11.26 7.55
C TRP A 3 -15.64 -10.32 6.53
N LYS A 4 -16.45 -9.49 5.84
CA LYS A 4 -15.98 -8.46 4.90
C LYS A 4 -15.02 -7.47 5.56
N HIS A 5 -15.30 -7.04 6.80
CA HIS A 5 -14.45 -6.09 7.51
C HIS A 5 -13.07 -6.69 7.77
N TRP A 6 -13.02 -7.95 8.16
CA TRP A 6 -11.76 -8.65 8.40
C TRP A 6 -10.95 -8.84 7.12
N ILE A 7 -11.60 -9.15 6.00
CA ILE A 7 -10.91 -9.24 4.70
C ILE A 7 -10.36 -7.88 4.26
N ILE A 8 -11.16 -6.81 4.37
CA ILE A 8 -10.70 -5.45 4.05
C ILE A 8 -9.45 -5.12 4.87
N VAL A 9 -9.51 -5.34 6.19
CA VAL A 9 -8.40 -5.03 7.09
C VAL A 9 -7.18 -5.87 6.77
N LEU A 10 -7.34 -7.18 6.54
CA LEU A 10 -6.24 -8.07 6.19
C LEU A 10 -5.54 -7.62 4.91
N LEU A 11 -6.29 -7.32 3.85
CA LEU A 11 -5.73 -6.88 2.57
C LEU A 11 -4.99 -5.55 2.70
N VAL A 12 -5.59 -4.58 3.39
CA VAL A 12 -5.01 -3.24 3.56
C VAL A 12 -3.78 -3.30 4.47
N VAL A 13 -3.83 -4.02 5.58
CA VAL A 13 -2.71 -4.17 6.51
C VAL A 13 -1.56 -4.94 5.85
N PHE A 14 -1.85 -5.95 5.03
CA PHE A 14 -0.82 -6.66 4.27
C PHE A 14 -0.07 -5.71 3.33
N THR A 15 -0.79 -4.93 2.52
CA THR A 15 -0.19 -3.98 1.59
C THR A 15 0.56 -2.85 2.32
N ALA A 16 -0.06 -2.25 3.33
CA ALA A 16 0.55 -1.20 4.14
C ALA A 16 1.80 -1.70 4.87
N GLY A 17 1.73 -2.89 5.46
CA GLY A 17 2.84 -3.53 6.16
C GLY A 17 4.01 -3.80 5.22
N TRP A 18 3.74 -4.30 4.01
CA TRP A 18 4.78 -4.48 3.00
C TRP A 18 5.44 -3.16 2.59
N MET A 19 4.64 -2.10 2.36
CA MET A 19 5.18 -0.78 2.00
C MET A 19 6.04 -0.18 3.12
N ILE A 20 5.62 -0.31 4.39
CA ILE A 20 6.41 0.13 5.54
C ILE A 20 7.72 -0.65 5.61
N PHE A 21 7.65 -1.97 5.57
CA PHE A 21 8.83 -2.84 5.66
C PHE A 21 9.84 -2.52 4.56
N ASP A 22 9.38 -2.51 3.31
CA ASP A 22 10.24 -2.32 2.15
C ASP A 22 10.78 -0.89 2.07
N GLY A 23 9.97 0.11 2.41
CA GLY A 23 10.39 1.50 2.51
C GLY A 23 11.42 1.75 3.62
N ILE A 24 11.20 1.23 4.83
CA ILE A 24 12.17 1.31 5.94
C ILE A 24 13.47 0.62 5.56
N ARG A 25 13.39 -0.59 5.00
CA ARG A 25 14.57 -1.29 4.49
C ARG A 25 15.31 -0.45 3.46
N ALA A 26 14.61 0.16 2.52
CA ALA A 26 15.22 0.99 1.47
C ALA A 26 15.89 2.25 2.03
N LEU A 27 15.38 2.81 3.14
CA LEU A 27 16.01 3.92 3.85
C LEU A 27 17.26 3.50 4.61
N ILE A 28 17.24 2.33 5.27
CA ILE A 28 18.34 1.86 6.12
C ILE A 28 19.44 1.15 5.30
N VAL A 29 19.05 0.23 4.43
CA VAL A 29 19.94 -0.63 3.64
C VAL A 29 20.31 0.02 2.30
N GLY A 30 19.56 1.02 1.87
CA GLY A 30 19.81 1.78 0.64
C GLY A 30 19.00 1.33 -0.57
N ASP A 31 18.33 0.17 -0.52
CA ASP A 31 17.52 -0.33 -1.64
C ASP A 31 16.28 -1.12 -1.19
N TYR A 32 15.28 -1.16 -2.07
CA TYR A 32 14.09 -2.01 -1.92
C TYR A 32 14.44 -3.49 -2.07
N VAL A 33 13.51 -4.37 -1.71
CA VAL A 33 13.61 -5.80 -1.98
C VAL A 33 13.51 -6.01 -3.48
N THR A 34 14.60 -6.54 -4.05
CA THR A 34 14.71 -6.84 -5.47
C THR A 34 15.23 -8.27 -5.66
N PRO A 35 14.93 -8.92 -6.79
CA PRO A 35 15.55 -10.21 -7.11
C PRO A 35 17.07 -10.07 -7.12
N LYS A 36 17.78 -11.01 -6.47
CA LYS A 36 19.26 -10.97 -6.40
C LYS A 36 19.92 -11.58 -7.64
N ASN A 37 19.25 -12.51 -8.31
CA ASN A 37 19.79 -13.30 -9.42
C ASN A 37 18.72 -13.43 -10.52
N GLY A 38 19.16 -13.77 -11.73
CA GLY A 38 18.30 -13.99 -12.90
C GLY A 38 18.11 -12.73 -13.76
N GLU A 39 17.26 -12.85 -14.79
CA GLU A 39 17.02 -11.79 -15.80
C GLU A 39 16.49 -10.48 -15.19
N TYR A 40 15.76 -10.57 -14.08
CA TYR A 40 15.17 -9.43 -13.38
C TYR A 40 15.97 -8.96 -12.16
N ALA A 41 17.25 -9.34 -12.06
CA ALA A 41 18.09 -8.98 -10.92
C ALA A 41 18.20 -7.45 -10.76
N GLY A 42 18.00 -6.96 -9.54
CA GLY A 42 18.04 -5.52 -9.20
C GLY A 42 16.86 -4.69 -9.72
N GLN A 43 15.93 -5.28 -10.47
CA GLN A 43 14.76 -4.57 -10.98
C GLN A 43 13.75 -4.29 -9.87
N LEU A 44 13.17 -3.09 -9.89
CA LEU A 44 12.05 -2.73 -9.02
C LEU A 44 10.75 -3.31 -9.57
N GLY A 45 9.74 -3.39 -8.70
CA GLY A 45 8.39 -3.77 -9.12
C GLY A 45 7.79 -2.78 -10.11
N ALA A 46 6.74 -3.20 -10.84
CA ALA A 46 6.14 -2.42 -11.92
C ALA A 46 5.64 -1.02 -11.50
N TRP A 47 5.35 -0.82 -10.22
CA TRP A 47 5.04 0.49 -9.63
C TRP A 47 6.12 1.55 -9.91
N SER A 48 7.39 1.15 -10.06
CA SER A 48 8.49 2.09 -10.31
C SER A 48 8.33 2.81 -11.63
N ASN A 49 7.72 2.17 -12.63
CA ASN A 49 7.45 2.80 -13.92
C ASN A 49 6.37 3.87 -13.80
N VAL A 50 5.35 3.66 -12.96
CA VAL A 50 4.30 4.65 -12.69
C VAL A 50 4.88 5.88 -12.00
N VAL A 51 5.67 5.64 -10.95
CA VAL A 51 6.34 6.70 -10.17
C VAL A 51 7.32 7.48 -11.04
N LYS A 52 8.10 6.80 -11.88
CA LYS A 52 9.01 7.43 -12.82
C LYS A 52 8.28 8.25 -13.88
N ALA A 53 7.13 7.77 -14.37
CA ALA A 53 6.31 8.48 -15.35
C ALA A 53 5.76 9.81 -14.83
N VAL A 54 5.56 9.95 -13.51
CA VAL A 54 5.17 11.22 -12.87
C VAL A 54 6.37 12.05 -12.40
N GLY A 55 7.59 11.69 -12.80
CA GLY A 55 8.80 12.47 -12.58
C GLY A 55 9.50 12.23 -11.23
N ILE A 56 9.10 11.20 -10.48
CA ILE A 56 9.75 10.84 -9.21
C ILE A 56 10.77 9.74 -9.47
N GLU A 57 12.03 9.94 -9.07
CA GLU A 57 13.04 8.89 -9.13
C GLU A 57 12.69 7.77 -8.13
N PRO A 58 12.41 6.52 -8.56
CA PRO A 58 11.86 5.48 -7.68
C PRO A 58 12.77 5.11 -6.50
N ARG A 59 14.10 5.23 -6.67
CA ARG A 59 15.09 4.95 -5.62
C ARG A 59 15.43 6.17 -4.76
N SER A 60 14.79 7.32 -4.99
CA SER A 60 15.02 8.53 -4.20
C SER A 60 14.59 8.35 -2.74
N THR A 61 15.22 9.10 -1.84
CA THR A 61 14.82 9.19 -0.43
C THR A 61 13.37 9.64 -0.29
N LEU A 62 12.90 10.53 -1.17
CA LEU A 62 11.50 10.97 -1.21
C LEU A 62 10.56 9.78 -1.39
N MET A 63 10.79 8.95 -2.41
CA MET A 63 9.89 7.83 -2.70
C MET A 63 9.89 6.79 -1.57
N LYS A 64 11.06 6.51 -1.00
CA LYS A 64 11.19 5.60 0.14
C LYS A 64 10.40 6.11 1.36
N SER A 65 10.48 7.41 1.63
CA SER A 65 9.67 8.06 2.67
C SER A 65 8.17 8.03 2.36
N ILE A 66 7.77 8.20 1.10
CA ILE A 66 6.37 8.05 0.68
C ILE A 66 5.86 6.65 0.99
N PHE A 67 6.62 5.59 0.70
CA PHE A 67 6.25 4.21 1.05
C PHE A 67 5.95 4.06 2.54
N VAL A 68 6.86 4.54 3.39
CA VAL A 68 6.72 4.43 4.85
C VAL A 68 5.54 5.24 5.37
N MET A 69 5.44 6.52 4.99
CA MET A 69 4.39 7.41 5.47
C MET A 69 3.02 6.95 4.98
N TYR A 70 2.91 6.57 3.71
CA TYR A 70 1.66 6.06 3.14
C TYR A 70 1.21 4.78 3.85
N GLY A 71 2.12 3.85 4.10
CA GLY A 71 1.80 2.63 4.84
C GLY A 71 1.40 2.91 6.29
N LEU A 72 2.09 3.82 6.99
CA LEU A 72 1.75 4.20 8.37
C LEU A 72 0.37 4.87 8.46
N ILE A 73 0.09 5.84 7.59
CA ILE A 73 -1.21 6.50 7.50
C ILE A 73 -2.32 5.46 7.25
N THR A 74 -2.09 4.55 6.30
CA THR A 74 -3.03 3.49 5.96
C THR A 74 -3.27 2.54 7.15
N LEU A 75 -2.22 2.20 7.90
CA LEU A 75 -2.34 1.36 9.11
C LEU A 75 -3.18 2.05 10.19
N VAL A 76 -2.93 3.34 10.45
CA VAL A 76 -3.71 4.14 11.41
C VAL A 76 -5.19 4.19 11.00
N ILE A 77 -5.47 4.44 9.73
CA ILE A 77 -6.83 4.46 9.20
C ILE A 77 -7.49 3.08 9.34
N ALA A 78 -6.75 1.98 9.09
CA ALA A 78 -7.25 0.62 9.30
C ALA A 78 -7.62 0.37 10.78
N VAL A 79 -6.82 0.84 11.74
CA VAL A 79 -7.17 0.77 13.17
C VAL A 79 -8.41 1.62 13.48
N CYS A 80 -8.51 2.85 12.98
CA CYS A 80 -9.71 3.68 13.15
C CYS A 80 -10.96 3.02 12.54
N PHE A 81 -10.81 2.30 11.43
CA PHE A 81 -11.87 1.54 10.81
C PHE A 81 -12.33 0.35 11.68
N LEU A 82 -11.39 -0.38 12.29
CA LEU A 82 -11.69 -1.43 13.27
C LEU A 82 -12.44 -0.89 14.49
N LEU A 83 -12.08 0.31 14.95
CA LEU A 83 -12.71 0.97 16.10
C LEU A 83 -14.07 1.63 15.78
N GLY A 84 -14.54 1.55 14.53
CA GLY A 84 -15.83 2.10 14.13
C GLY A 84 -15.87 3.63 14.07
N VAL A 85 -14.72 4.29 13.90
CA VAL A 85 -14.66 5.75 13.79
C VAL A 85 -15.40 6.23 12.53
N ALA A 86 -16.31 7.20 12.67
CA ALA A 86 -17.26 7.58 11.63
C ALA A 86 -16.62 7.97 10.28
N TRP A 87 -15.46 8.64 10.31
CA TRP A 87 -14.75 9.07 9.09
C TRP A 87 -13.82 7.99 8.51
N ALA A 88 -13.51 6.93 9.25
CA ALA A 88 -12.47 5.98 8.89
C ALA A 88 -12.82 5.18 7.64
N ARG A 89 -14.09 4.87 7.41
CA ARG A 89 -14.53 4.18 6.18
C ARG A 89 -14.21 5.02 4.93
N THR A 90 -14.52 6.32 4.97
CA THR A 90 -14.24 7.24 3.85
C THR A 90 -12.75 7.41 3.66
N ALA A 91 -11.98 7.60 4.74
CA ALA A 91 -10.53 7.68 4.66
C ALA A 91 -9.91 6.40 4.11
N LEU A 92 -10.43 5.22 4.49
CA LEU A 92 -9.96 3.92 4.01
C LEU A 92 -10.21 3.76 2.49
N MET A 93 -11.37 4.22 2.00
CA MET A 93 -11.64 4.28 0.55
C MET A 93 -10.65 5.19 -0.17
N ILE A 94 -10.38 6.39 0.38
CA ILE A 94 -9.44 7.35 -0.21
C ILE A 94 -8.04 6.74 -0.31
N VAL A 95 -7.52 6.14 0.78
CA VAL A 95 -6.20 5.50 0.72
C VAL A 95 -6.21 4.34 -0.27
N CYS A 96 -7.19 3.44 -0.29
CA CYS A 96 -7.22 2.36 -1.28
C CYS A 96 -7.18 2.87 -2.73
N ILE A 97 -7.90 3.96 -3.05
CA ILE A 97 -7.83 4.61 -4.37
C ILE A 97 -6.42 5.16 -4.64
N LEU A 98 -5.86 5.90 -3.69
CA LEU A 98 -4.50 6.43 -3.78
C LEU A 98 -3.44 5.32 -3.82
N GLY A 99 -3.76 4.08 -3.45
CA GLY A 99 -2.82 2.95 -3.43
C GLY A 99 -2.82 2.14 -4.72
N LEU A 100 -3.66 2.51 -5.71
CA LEU A 100 -3.78 1.77 -6.97
C LEU A 100 -2.52 1.81 -7.84
N TRP A 101 -1.57 2.71 -7.57
CA TRP A 101 -0.28 2.75 -8.27
C TRP A 101 0.70 1.66 -7.81
N PHE A 102 0.45 0.99 -6.67
CA PHE A 102 1.35 -0.04 -6.14
C PHE A 102 1.17 -1.39 -6.86
N LEU A 103 1.61 -1.45 -8.11
CA LEU A 103 1.38 -2.58 -9.01
C LEU A 103 2.29 -3.81 -8.75
N PRO A 104 1.81 -5.03 -9.04
CA PRO A 104 0.41 -5.38 -9.29
C PRO A 104 -0.35 -5.72 -8.00
N ILE A 105 0.35 -6.19 -6.97
CA ILE A 105 -0.25 -6.77 -5.76
C ILE A 105 -1.03 -5.73 -4.96
N GLY A 106 -0.48 -4.52 -4.78
CA GLY A 106 -1.18 -3.42 -4.11
C GLY A 106 -2.44 -3.01 -4.84
N THR A 107 -2.40 -2.94 -6.16
CA THR A 107 -3.58 -2.63 -6.98
C THR A 107 -4.69 -3.67 -6.79
N VAL A 108 -4.37 -4.95 -6.87
CA VAL A 108 -5.36 -6.03 -6.69
C VAL A 108 -5.97 -6.00 -5.29
N THR A 109 -5.13 -5.92 -4.25
CA THR A 109 -5.58 -5.88 -2.85
C THR A 109 -6.46 -4.66 -2.57
N ASN A 110 -6.07 -3.48 -3.06
CA ASN A 110 -6.85 -2.25 -2.92
C ASN A 110 -8.17 -2.28 -3.71
N LEU A 111 -8.20 -2.85 -4.91
CA LEU A 111 -9.44 -3.01 -5.68
C LEU A 111 -10.43 -3.92 -4.98
N VAL A 112 -9.98 -5.07 -4.45
CA VAL A 112 -10.84 -5.97 -3.69
C VAL A 112 -11.36 -5.28 -2.43
N ALA A 113 -10.50 -4.57 -1.69
CA ALA A 113 -10.90 -3.79 -0.53
C ALA A 113 -11.95 -2.71 -0.89
N LEU A 114 -11.76 -1.99 -2.01
CA LEU A 114 -12.71 -1.00 -2.50
C LEU A 114 -14.07 -1.63 -2.84
N ILE A 115 -14.08 -2.73 -3.59
CA ILE A 115 -15.31 -3.46 -3.93
C ILE A 115 -16.05 -3.83 -2.63
N LEU A 116 -15.36 -4.39 -1.65
CA LEU A 116 -15.97 -4.74 -0.37
C LEU A 116 -16.44 -3.50 0.42
N LEU A 117 -15.73 -2.37 0.37
CA LEU A 117 -16.15 -1.12 1.00
C LEU A 117 -17.37 -0.48 0.32
N PHE A 118 -17.51 -0.61 -1.00
CA PHE A 118 -18.66 -0.09 -1.75
C PHE A 118 -19.91 -0.95 -1.58
N PHE A 119 -19.78 -2.28 -1.70
CA PHE A 119 -20.91 -3.21 -1.62
C PHE A 119 -21.22 -3.67 -0.19
N GLY A 120 -20.26 -3.55 0.72
CA GLY A 120 -20.45 -3.79 2.15
C GLY A 120 -21.15 -2.60 2.80
N ARG A 121 -22.46 -2.46 2.60
CA ARG A 121 -23.29 -1.72 3.56
C ARG A 121 -23.71 -2.69 4.66
N SER A 122 -23.25 -2.44 5.87
CA SER A 122 -23.83 -2.91 7.13
C SER A 122 -23.84 -1.73 8.07
#